data_AF-G3ML19-F1
#
_entry.id   AF-G3ML19-F1
#
_cell.length_a   1.000
_cell.length_b   1.000
_cell.length_c   1.000
_cell.angle_alpha   90.00
_cell.angle_beta   90.00
_cell.angle_gamma   90.00
#
_symmetry.space_group_name_H-M   'P 1'
#
loop_
_entity.id
_entity.type
_entity.pdbx_description
1 polymer ?
#
loop_
_entity_poly.entity_id
_entity_poly.type
_entity_poly.pdbx_seq_one_letter_code
_entity_poly.pdbx_strand_id
1 'polypeptide(L)'
;MTGEGKTHEKGHHTRGHDRGGHWSSRNRQRKHDDRRHHEDRRNQDEKRDSGVDESLPVVKMFRAFQLELDDRYDRYERLVKLGRDVTIESKRIIFLLHRIIRNEDKDKILAEANRKICDLNTSALREIAMELRGQSYYLYLRAFSPGVQEYVEAVTFFHYIKDGHLITLDDIHKALVFEEQPEEPESDTAAAEPTSAGENPPATFSLEITPLDYMLGIGDLTGELMRKCINAVGQGNLEEPFMLCSFLRDMYAAFLTFGNTAGRDMSRKVWTLCQSLRKVENACYTIKVRGSEIPSHMLADMFNTVYPEKESPDCG
;
A
#
# COMPACT_ATOMS: atom_id res chain seq x y z
N MET A 1 79.21 -9.81 2.20
CA MET A 1 78.36 -8.90 1.40
C MET A 1 77.55 -8.07 2.38
N THR A 2 77.90 -6.80 2.46
CA THR A 2 77.46 -5.79 3.44
C THR A 2 76.33 -4.94 2.88
N GLY A 3 75.34 -4.59 3.73
CA GLY A 3 74.48 -3.40 3.62
C GLY A 3 73.40 -3.43 2.52
N GLU A 4 72.25 -2.79 2.63
CA GLU A 4 71.64 -1.88 3.59
C GLU A 4 70.11 -1.95 3.42
N GLY A 5 69.36 -1.67 4.49
CA GLY A 5 67.90 -1.52 4.44
C GLY A 5 67.46 -0.14 3.97
N LYS A 6 66.24 -0.07 3.43
CA LYS A 6 65.42 1.16 3.39
C LYS A 6 63.96 0.84 3.66
N THR A 7 63.51 1.32 4.80
CA THR A 7 62.11 1.50 5.21
C THR A 7 61.44 2.59 4.38
N HIS A 8 60.19 2.37 3.98
CA HIS A 8 59.30 3.46 3.55
C HIS A 8 57.96 3.33 4.26
N GLU A 9 57.78 4.20 5.24
CA GLU A 9 56.52 4.57 5.87
C GLU A 9 55.80 5.57 4.94
N LYS A 10 54.47 5.44 4.80
CA LYS A 10 53.55 6.55 4.47
C LYS A 10 52.07 6.13 4.55
N GLY A 11 51.36 6.73 5.53
CA GLY A 11 50.11 7.43 5.26
C GLY A 11 48.80 6.64 5.37
N HIS A 12 48.23 6.64 6.58
CA HIS A 12 46.80 6.43 6.79
C HIS A 12 45.97 7.53 6.11
N HIS A 13 45.05 7.14 5.22
CA HIS A 13 43.90 7.98 4.85
C HIS A 13 42.61 7.17 4.99
N THR A 14 41.87 7.51 6.04
CA THR A 14 40.47 7.19 6.26
C THR A 14 39.60 7.82 5.17
N ARG A 15 38.91 6.99 4.38
CA ARG A 15 37.83 7.44 3.48
C ARG A 15 36.49 7.22 4.18
N GLY A 16 36.00 8.29 4.84
CA GLY A 16 34.61 8.43 5.21
C GLY A 16 33.75 8.68 3.97
N HIS A 17 32.67 7.90 3.84
CA HIS A 17 31.64 8.09 2.82
C HIS A 17 30.66 9.18 3.28
N ASP A 18 30.91 10.44 2.90
CA ASP A 18 29.93 11.53 2.97
C ASP A 18 29.40 11.84 1.57
N ARG A 19 28.22 11.32 1.23
CA ARG A 19 27.44 11.76 0.07
C ARG A 19 25.94 11.78 0.39
N GLY A 20 25.54 12.73 1.24
CA GLY A 20 24.14 13.10 1.43
C GLY A 20 24.04 14.61 1.57
N GLY A 21 23.64 15.33 0.52
CA GLY A 21 23.42 16.77 0.64
C GLY A 21 23.16 17.56 -0.64
N HIS A 22 23.57 17.06 -1.81
CA HIS A 22 23.52 17.87 -3.03
C HIS A 22 22.26 17.71 -3.91
N TRP A 23 21.40 16.73 -3.63
CA TRP A 23 20.21 16.45 -4.46
C TRP A 23 18.94 17.20 -4.04
N SER A 24 18.81 17.62 -2.77
CA SER A 24 17.58 18.31 -2.30
C SER A 24 17.55 19.80 -2.62
N SER A 25 18.72 20.45 -2.69
CA SER A 25 18.84 21.90 -2.96
C SER A 25 18.48 22.24 -4.41
N ARG A 26 18.99 21.47 -5.40
CA ARG A 26 18.67 21.67 -6.83
C ARG A 26 17.18 21.49 -7.16
N ASN A 27 16.47 20.63 -6.44
CA ASN A 27 15.05 20.36 -6.69
C ASN A 27 14.14 21.42 -6.03
N ARG A 28 14.58 22.05 -4.93
CA ARG A 28 13.90 23.21 -4.33
C ARG A 28 14.08 24.47 -5.18
N GLN A 29 15.26 24.70 -5.76
CA GLN A 29 15.50 25.82 -6.68
C GLN A 29 14.63 25.71 -7.94
N ARG A 30 14.57 24.51 -8.57
CA ARG A 30 13.70 24.26 -9.74
C ARG A 30 12.22 24.46 -9.46
N LYS A 31 11.70 23.99 -8.33
CA LYS A 31 10.29 24.25 -7.93
C LYS A 31 9.98 25.72 -7.66
N HIS A 32 10.98 26.50 -7.24
CA HIS A 32 10.82 27.93 -6.99
C HIS A 32 10.88 28.75 -8.29
N ASP A 33 11.71 28.35 -9.25
CA ASP A 33 11.76 28.95 -10.58
C ASP A 33 10.54 28.60 -11.43
N ASP A 34 10.04 27.35 -11.36
CA ASP A 34 8.80 26.95 -12.05
C ASP A 34 7.58 27.69 -11.49
N ARG A 35 7.53 27.95 -10.18
CA ARG A 35 6.45 28.75 -9.56
C ARG A 35 6.48 30.22 -9.99
N ARG A 36 7.67 30.83 -10.05
CA ARG A 36 7.83 32.22 -10.52
C ARG A 36 7.47 32.37 -11.98
N HIS A 37 7.84 31.42 -12.84
CA HIS A 37 7.43 31.43 -14.24
C HIS A 37 5.93 31.21 -14.45
N HIS A 38 5.26 30.48 -13.55
CA HIS A 38 3.80 30.29 -13.61
C HIS A 38 3.01 31.49 -13.08
N GLU A 39 3.53 32.19 -12.06
CA GLU A 39 2.99 33.46 -11.53
C GLU A 39 3.18 34.62 -12.52
N ASP A 40 4.34 34.73 -13.17
CA ASP A 40 4.59 35.77 -14.19
C ASP A 40 3.76 35.56 -15.47
N ARG A 41 3.43 34.30 -15.84
CA ARG A 41 2.50 34.01 -16.94
C ARG A 41 1.05 34.34 -16.58
N ARG A 42 0.60 34.03 -15.35
CA ARG A 42 -0.74 34.43 -14.88
C ARG A 42 -0.91 35.95 -14.84
N ASN A 43 0.11 36.69 -14.37
CA ASN A 43 0.08 38.15 -14.35
C ASN A 43 0.16 38.82 -15.74
N GLN A 44 0.69 38.14 -16.77
CA GLN A 44 0.67 38.63 -18.15
C GLN A 44 -0.64 38.36 -18.88
N ASP A 45 -1.35 37.28 -18.53
CA ASP A 45 -2.68 36.98 -19.08
C ASP A 45 -3.80 37.85 -18.47
N GLU A 46 -3.66 38.30 -17.22
CA GLU A 46 -4.64 39.20 -16.57
C GLU A 46 -4.74 40.61 -17.21
N LYS A 47 -3.85 40.97 -18.13
CA LYS A 47 -3.78 42.31 -18.74
C LYS A 47 -4.12 42.38 -20.23
N ARG A 48 -4.66 41.32 -20.82
CA ARG A 48 -5.28 41.38 -22.15
C ARG A 48 -6.78 41.17 -21.98
N ASP A 49 -7.49 42.26 -21.67
CA ASP A 49 -8.92 42.34 -21.98
C ASP A 49 -9.06 42.39 -23.50
N SER A 50 -8.88 41.24 -24.15
CA SER A 50 -9.35 41.07 -25.51
C SER A 50 -10.85 41.00 -25.41
N GLY A 51 -11.53 42.10 -25.75
CA GLY A 51 -12.98 42.17 -25.90
C GLY A 51 -13.45 41.17 -26.95
N VAL A 52 -13.50 39.91 -26.56
CA VAL A 52 -14.01 38.80 -27.35
C VAL A 52 -15.52 38.87 -27.23
N ASP A 53 -16.18 38.98 -28.36
CA ASP A 53 -17.63 38.98 -28.42
C ASP A 53 -18.17 37.60 -27.98
N GLU A 54 -18.67 37.53 -26.75
CA GLU A 54 -19.28 36.35 -26.13
C GLU A 54 -20.54 35.86 -26.88
N SER A 55 -21.08 36.66 -27.81
CA SER A 55 -22.22 36.26 -28.62
C SER A 55 -21.84 35.32 -29.76
N LEU A 56 -20.56 35.28 -30.16
CA LEU A 56 -20.05 34.48 -31.28
C LEU A 56 -20.31 32.97 -31.07
N PRO A 57 -20.80 32.25 -32.08
CA PRO A 57 -21.08 30.81 -31.96
C PRO A 57 -19.86 29.98 -31.52
N VAL A 58 -18.67 30.33 -32.01
CA VAL A 58 -17.43 29.66 -31.65
C VAL A 58 -17.09 29.90 -30.18
N VAL A 59 -17.23 31.14 -29.68
CA VAL A 59 -16.95 31.45 -28.27
C VAL A 59 -17.91 30.69 -27.36
N LYS A 60 -19.20 30.69 -27.65
CA LYS A 60 -20.20 29.89 -26.92
C LYS A 60 -19.88 28.40 -26.90
N MET A 61 -19.41 27.85 -28.03
CA MET A 61 -18.99 26.46 -28.12
C MET A 61 -17.79 26.16 -27.21
N PHE A 62 -16.76 27.03 -27.21
CA PHE A 62 -15.61 26.87 -26.31
C PHE A 62 -15.97 27.10 -24.84
N ARG A 63 -16.96 27.95 -24.52
CA ARG A 63 -17.51 28.08 -23.17
C ARG A 63 -18.21 26.80 -22.72
N ALA A 64 -18.97 26.15 -23.60
CA ALA A 64 -19.56 24.85 -23.29
C ALA A 64 -18.51 23.77 -23.04
N PHE A 65 -17.47 23.71 -23.88
CA PHE A 65 -16.33 22.79 -23.66
C PHE A 65 -15.58 23.08 -22.36
N GLN A 66 -15.40 24.35 -22.03
CA GLN A 66 -14.78 24.75 -20.76
C GLN A 66 -15.58 24.20 -19.58
N LEU A 67 -16.90 24.41 -19.55
CA LEU A 67 -17.76 23.91 -18.48
C LEU A 67 -17.70 22.38 -18.33
N GLU A 68 -17.69 21.65 -19.44
CA GLU A 68 -17.58 20.18 -19.43
C GLU A 68 -16.20 19.71 -18.91
N LEU A 69 -15.12 20.36 -19.35
CA LEU A 69 -13.76 20.02 -18.91
C LEU A 69 -13.53 20.37 -17.44
N ASP A 70 -14.07 21.50 -16.97
CA ASP A 70 -13.97 21.94 -15.59
C ASP A 70 -14.77 21.00 -14.67
N ASP A 71 -16.01 20.62 -15.00
CA ASP A 71 -16.79 19.62 -14.22
C ASP A 71 -16.05 18.28 -14.13
N ARG A 72 -15.49 17.83 -15.27
CA ARG A 72 -14.69 16.60 -15.32
C ARG A 72 -13.46 16.70 -14.44
N TYR A 73 -12.75 17.82 -14.48
CA TYR A 73 -11.54 18.03 -13.69
C TYR A 73 -11.87 18.07 -12.19
N ASP A 74 -12.91 18.80 -11.81
CA ASP A 74 -13.37 18.88 -10.42
C ASP A 74 -13.79 17.52 -9.89
N ARG A 75 -14.52 16.72 -10.67
CA ARG A 75 -14.86 15.33 -10.31
C ARG A 75 -13.61 14.48 -10.13
N TYR A 76 -12.66 14.58 -11.05
CA TYR A 76 -11.38 13.86 -10.94
C TYR A 76 -10.64 14.22 -9.65
N GLU A 77 -10.56 15.50 -9.27
CA GLU A 77 -9.92 15.94 -8.03
C GLU A 77 -10.68 15.49 -6.78
N ARG A 78 -12.02 15.44 -6.80
CA ARG A 78 -12.82 14.84 -5.71
C ARG A 78 -12.50 13.35 -5.54
N LEU A 79 -12.45 12.60 -6.64
CA LEU A 79 -12.07 11.18 -6.64
C LEU A 79 -10.62 10.95 -6.17
N VAL A 80 -9.69 11.85 -6.52
CA VAL A 80 -8.30 11.78 -6.02
C VAL A 80 -8.25 11.95 -4.51
N LYS A 81 -9.06 12.84 -3.93
CA LYS A 81 -9.13 13.03 -2.47
C LYS A 81 -9.68 11.78 -1.80
N LEU A 82 -10.82 11.27 -2.26
CA LEU A 82 -11.42 10.03 -1.75
C LEU A 82 -10.45 8.85 -1.86
N GLY A 83 -9.78 8.69 -3.01
CA GLY A 83 -8.79 7.64 -3.22
C GLY A 83 -7.61 7.71 -2.24
N ARG A 84 -7.15 8.92 -1.88
CA ARG A 84 -6.09 9.10 -0.87
C ARG A 84 -6.58 8.73 0.52
N ASP A 85 -7.81 9.08 0.88
CA ASP A 85 -8.39 8.74 2.17
C ASP A 85 -8.52 7.22 2.30
N VAL A 86 -8.95 6.54 1.23
CA VAL A 86 -8.95 5.06 1.14
C VAL A 86 -7.55 4.48 1.34
N THR A 87 -6.52 5.03 0.67
CA THR A 87 -5.13 4.57 0.88
C THR A 87 -4.71 4.73 2.34
N ILE A 88 -5.00 5.88 2.97
CA ILE A 88 -4.56 6.17 4.33
C ILE A 88 -5.20 5.21 5.34
N GLU A 89 -6.51 5.02 5.26
CA GLU A 89 -7.22 4.12 6.18
C GLU A 89 -6.87 2.65 5.94
N SER A 90 -6.70 2.23 4.68
CA SER A 90 -6.25 0.88 4.35
C SER A 90 -4.88 0.57 4.94
N LYS A 91 -3.92 1.52 4.85
CA LYS A 91 -2.62 1.40 5.54
C LYS A 91 -2.76 1.28 7.05
N ARG A 92 -3.63 2.09 7.66
CA ARG A 92 -3.87 2.03 9.11
C ARG A 92 -4.41 0.67 9.52
N ILE A 93 -5.30 0.07 8.72
CA ILE A 93 -5.81 -1.30 8.92
C ILE A 93 -4.67 -2.31 8.81
N ILE A 94 -3.83 -2.24 7.78
CA ILE A 94 -2.66 -3.12 7.62
C ILE A 94 -1.71 -3.02 8.82
N PHE A 95 -1.39 -1.81 9.27
CA PHE A 95 -0.56 -1.61 10.46
C PHE A 95 -1.20 -2.14 11.74
N LEU A 96 -2.53 -2.01 11.88
CA LEU A 96 -3.29 -2.58 12.99
C LEU A 96 -3.18 -4.11 12.99
N LEU A 97 -3.34 -4.75 11.83
CA LEU A 97 -3.24 -6.20 11.67
C LEU A 97 -1.85 -6.75 12.02
N HIS A 98 -0.79 -5.99 11.72
CA HIS A 98 0.59 -6.36 12.14
C HIS A 98 0.83 -6.33 13.64
N ARG A 99 -0.07 -5.73 14.44
CA ARG A 99 0.03 -5.73 15.91
C ARG A 99 -0.37 -7.07 16.53
N ILE A 100 -0.90 -8.00 15.75
CA ILE A 100 -1.24 -9.34 16.22
C ILE A 100 0.06 -10.12 16.43
N ILE A 101 0.49 -10.15 17.70
CA ILE A 101 1.69 -10.85 18.19
C ILE A 101 1.29 -12.19 18.85
N ARG A 102 0.15 -12.21 19.55
CA ARG A 102 -0.35 -13.37 20.30
C ARG A 102 -1.81 -13.64 19.95
N ASN A 103 -2.23 -14.90 20.11
CA ASN A 103 -3.62 -15.32 19.89
C ASN A 103 -4.62 -14.63 20.82
N GLU A 104 -4.19 -14.18 22.00
CA GLU A 104 -5.03 -13.56 23.05
C GLU A 104 -5.74 -12.27 22.57
N ASP A 105 -5.06 -11.46 21.75
CA ASP A 105 -5.59 -10.20 21.23
C ASP A 105 -6.06 -10.29 19.77
N LYS A 106 -5.91 -11.46 19.14
CA LYS A 106 -6.22 -11.69 17.73
C LYS A 106 -7.67 -11.30 17.42
N ASP A 107 -8.63 -11.82 18.18
CA ASP A 107 -10.05 -11.61 17.90
C ASP A 107 -10.47 -10.15 18.12
N LYS A 108 -9.91 -9.47 19.12
CA LYS A 108 -10.18 -8.05 19.38
C LYS A 108 -9.65 -7.17 18.25
N ILE A 109 -8.42 -7.41 17.80
CA ILE A 109 -7.81 -6.66 16.71
C ILE A 109 -8.55 -6.94 15.40
N LEU A 110 -8.96 -8.18 15.14
CA LEU A 110 -9.77 -8.52 13.96
C LEU A 110 -11.15 -7.84 14.01
N ALA A 111 -11.81 -7.82 15.16
CA ALA A 111 -13.08 -7.09 15.30
C ALA A 111 -12.91 -5.59 15.02
N GLU A 112 -11.84 -4.97 15.53
CA GLU A 112 -11.52 -3.57 15.25
C GLU A 112 -11.22 -3.33 13.76
N ALA A 113 -10.40 -4.18 13.15
CA ALA A 113 -10.05 -4.09 11.74
C ALA A 113 -11.28 -4.26 10.85
N ASN A 114 -12.16 -5.22 11.17
CA ASN A 114 -13.41 -5.44 10.44
C ASN A 114 -14.32 -4.20 10.51
N ARG A 115 -14.46 -3.59 11.70
CA ARG A 115 -15.22 -2.34 11.84
C ARG A 115 -14.64 -1.25 10.94
N LYS A 116 -13.33 -1.05 10.96
CA LYS A 116 -12.66 -0.06 10.10
C LYS A 116 -12.84 -0.33 8.60
N ILE A 117 -12.85 -1.61 8.18
CA ILE A 117 -13.16 -2.00 6.80
C ILE A 117 -14.62 -1.65 6.46
N CYS A 118 -15.58 -1.99 7.33
CA CYS A 118 -16.98 -1.63 7.12
C CYS A 118 -17.20 -0.12 7.07
N ASP A 119 -16.54 0.64 7.95
CA ASP A 119 -16.59 2.10 7.95
C ASP A 119 -16.03 2.67 6.64
N LEU A 120 -14.96 2.07 6.11
CA LEU A 120 -14.35 2.49 4.84
C LEU A 120 -15.25 2.19 3.63
N ASN A 121 -15.93 1.03 3.65
CA ASN A 121 -16.90 0.64 2.63
C ASN A 121 -18.09 1.60 2.61
N THR A 122 -18.64 1.91 3.79
CA THR A 122 -19.84 2.75 3.92
C THR A 122 -19.56 4.25 3.78
N SER A 123 -18.29 4.67 3.89
CA SER A 123 -17.87 6.06 3.66
C SER A 123 -17.19 6.22 2.29
N ALA A 124 -15.86 6.28 2.25
CA ALA A 124 -15.11 6.73 1.07
C ALA A 124 -15.35 5.88 -0.19
N LEU A 125 -15.50 4.56 -0.07
CA LEU A 125 -15.76 3.69 -1.23
C LEU A 125 -17.19 3.87 -1.78
N ARG A 126 -18.17 4.06 -0.90
CA ARG A 126 -19.54 4.43 -1.30
C ARG A 126 -19.55 5.79 -2.02
N GLU A 127 -18.85 6.79 -1.49
CA GLU A 127 -18.74 8.12 -2.12
C GLU A 127 -18.07 8.06 -3.50
N ILE A 128 -17.03 7.23 -3.67
CA ILE A 128 -16.42 6.98 -4.98
C ILE A 128 -17.46 6.39 -5.95
N ALA A 129 -18.24 5.41 -5.50
CA ALA A 129 -19.29 4.80 -6.33
C ALA A 129 -20.38 5.80 -6.71
N MET A 130 -20.76 6.70 -5.79
CA MET A 130 -21.72 7.78 -6.05
C MET A 130 -21.20 8.77 -7.11
N GLU A 131 -19.95 9.25 -6.97
CA GLU A 131 -19.33 10.19 -7.93
C GLU A 131 -19.16 9.60 -9.34
N LEU A 132 -19.07 8.27 -9.46
CA LEU A 132 -18.96 7.56 -10.73
C LEU A 132 -20.32 7.25 -11.37
N ARG A 133 -21.43 7.57 -10.72
CA ARG A 133 -22.76 7.26 -11.26
C ARG A 133 -23.03 8.01 -12.56
N GLY A 134 -23.45 7.26 -13.59
CA GLY A 134 -23.68 7.81 -14.93
C GLY A 134 -22.40 8.29 -15.64
N GLN A 135 -21.23 7.99 -15.08
CA GLN A 135 -19.93 8.37 -15.63
C GLN A 135 -19.22 7.16 -16.24
N SER A 136 -18.28 7.43 -17.15
CA SER A 136 -17.39 6.39 -17.66
C SER A 136 -16.33 6.03 -16.60
N TYR A 137 -16.47 4.87 -15.98
CA TYR A 137 -15.58 4.36 -14.93
C TYR A 137 -14.09 4.47 -15.30
N TYR A 138 -13.71 3.96 -16.47
CA TYR A 138 -12.31 3.92 -16.92
C TYR A 138 -11.71 5.31 -17.19
N LEU A 139 -12.53 6.34 -17.39
CA LEU A 139 -12.07 7.72 -17.57
C LEU A 139 -11.44 8.27 -16.29
N TYR A 140 -11.95 7.82 -15.14
CA TYR A 140 -11.55 8.30 -13.81
C TYR A 140 -10.74 7.26 -13.02
N LEU A 141 -10.59 6.03 -13.52
CA LEU A 141 -9.91 4.92 -12.85
C LEU A 141 -8.58 5.32 -12.19
N ARG A 142 -7.76 6.14 -12.87
CA ARG A 142 -6.46 6.58 -12.37
C ARG A 142 -6.53 7.46 -11.11
N ALA A 143 -7.67 8.11 -10.83
CA ALA A 143 -7.85 8.96 -9.68
C ALA A 143 -7.87 8.16 -8.37
N PHE A 144 -8.49 6.98 -8.37
CA PHE A 144 -8.79 6.20 -7.18
C PHE A 144 -8.19 4.78 -7.18
N SER A 145 -7.73 4.28 -8.32
CA SER A 145 -7.08 2.95 -8.46
C SER A 145 -5.99 2.68 -7.40
N PRO A 146 -5.09 3.63 -7.05
CA PRO A 146 -4.12 3.41 -5.96
C PRO A 146 -4.78 3.17 -4.59
N GLY A 147 -5.89 3.84 -4.30
CA GLY A 147 -6.67 3.62 -3.08
C GLY A 147 -7.32 2.25 -3.07
N VAL A 148 -7.92 1.86 -4.20
CA VAL A 148 -8.56 0.55 -4.35
C VAL A 148 -7.56 -0.60 -4.23
N GLN A 149 -6.35 -0.48 -4.80
CA GLN A 149 -5.30 -1.48 -4.65
C GLN A 149 -4.90 -1.68 -3.18
N GLU A 150 -4.73 -0.59 -2.44
CA GLU A 150 -4.41 -0.63 -1.00
C GLU A 150 -5.57 -1.20 -0.17
N TYR A 151 -6.82 -0.90 -0.55
CA TYR A 151 -8.00 -1.51 0.08
C TYR A 151 -8.04 -3.02 -0.14
N VAL A 152 -7.77 -3.49 -1.37
CA VAL A 152 -7.66 -4.93 -1.67
C VAL A 152 -6.57 -5.57 -0.82
N GLU A 153 -5.39 -4.94 -0.72
CA GLU A 153 -4.31 -5.41 0.15
C GLU A 153 -4.77 -5.54 1.61
N ALA A 154 -5.46 -4.54 2.16
CA ALA A 154 -5.96 -4.56 3.53
C ALA A 154 -7.00 -5.67 3.77
N VAL A 155 -7.98 -5.82 2.88
CA VAL A 155 -9.05 -6.82 3.03
C VAL A 155 -8.52 -8.23 2.82
N THR A 156 -7.65 -8.45 1.84
CA THR A 156 -7.02 -9.76 1.63
C THR A 156 -6.10 -10.14 2.78
N PHE A 157 -5.38 -9.17 3.38
CA PHE A 157 -4.56 -9.42 4.57
C PHE A 157 -5.43 -9.75 5.79
N PHE A 158 -6.53 -9.03 5.99
CA PHE A 158 -7.50 -9.31 7.04
C PHE A 158 -8.04 -10.76 6.93
N HIS A 159 -8.51 -11.15 5.74
CA HIS A 159 -9.04 -12.50 5.51
C HIS A 159 -7.98 -13.59 5.68
N TYR A 160 -6.75 -13.34 5.22
CA TYR A 160 -5.66 -14.29 5.45
C TYR A 160 -5.39 -14.49 6.95
N ILE A 161 -5.35 -13.42 7.74
CA ILE A 161 -5.11 -13.53 9.19
C ILE A 161 -6.26 -14.26 9.89
N LYS A 162 -7.49 -13.97 9.48
CA LYS A 162 -8.70 -14.52 10.07
C LYS A 162 -8.85 -16.01 9.74
N ASP A 163 -8.85 -16.35 8.45
CA ASP A 163 -9.32 -17.64 7.93
C ASP A 163 -8.21 -18.43 7.20
N GLY A 164 -7.04 -17.83 6.96
CA GLY A 164 -5.89 -18.49 6.31
C GLY A 164 -5.97 -18.60 4.79
N HIS A 165 -6.92 -17.92 4.14
CA HIS A 165 -7.11 -17.95 2.69
C HIS A 165 -7.25 -16.54 2.09
N LEU A 166 -7.15 -16.45 0.76
CA LEU A 166 -7.48 -15.22 0.03
C LEU A 166 -8.99 -15.09 -0.12
N ILE A 167 -9.53 -13.90 0.12
CA ILE A 167 -10.88 -13.54 -0.31
C ILE A 167 -10.92 -13.45 -1.85
N THR A 168 -12.05 -13.79 -2.47
CA THR A 168 -12.22 -13.67 -3.92
C THR A 168 -12.62 -12.26 -4.35
N LEU A 169 -12.40 -11.92 -5.62
CA LEU A 169 -12.86 -10.64 -6.18
C LEU A 169 -14.39 -10.49 -6.05
N ASP A 170 -15.13 -11.55 -6.32
CA ASP A 170 -16.60 -11.57 -6.20
C ASP A 170 -17.07 -11.27 -4.78
N ASP A 171 -16.40 -11.82 -3.77
CA ASP A 171 -16.74 -11.55 -2.37
C ASP A 171 -16.41 -10.12 -1.96
N ILE A 172 -15.34 -9.54 -2.50
CA ILE A 172 -15.08 -8.10 -2.32
C ILE A 172 -16.16 -7.27 -2.99
N HIS A 173 -16.57 -7.60 -4.22
CA HIS A 173 -17.64 -6.87 -4.92
C HIS A 173 -18.97 -6.94 -4.18
N LYS A 174 -19.34 -8.09 -3.59
CA LYS A 174 -20.54 -8.22 -2.75
C LYS A 174 -20.54 -7.25 -1.57
N ALA A 175 -19.37 -6.96 -1.00
CA ALA A 175 -19.23 -6.01 0.10
C ALA A 175 -19.26 -4.53 -0.34
N LEU A 176 -19.28 -4.27 -1.66
CA LEU A 176 -19.28 -2.94 -2.28
C LEU A 176 -20.55 -2.69 -3.11
N VAL A 177 -21.65 -3.35 -2.73
CA VAL A 177 -23.00 -3.03 -3.18
C VAL A 177 -23.66 -2.14 -2.14
N PHE A 178 -24.22 -1.02 -2.58
CA PHE A 178 -24.78 0.03 -1.73
C PHE A 178 -26.24 0.27 -2.08
N GLU A 179 -27.03 0.60 -1.07
CA GLU A 179 -28.42 1.02 -1.22
C GLU A 179 -28.51 2.55 -1.25
N GLU A 180 -29.39 3.07 -2.09
CA GLU A 180 -29.81 4.47 -1.99
C GLU A 180 -30.56 4.70 -0.67
N GLN A 181 -30.13 5.72 0.06
CA GLN A 181 -30.96 6.28 1.10
C GLN A 181 -32.08 7.07 0.41
N PRO A 182 -33.36 6.88 0.79
CA PRO A 182 -34.41 7.75 0.31
C PRO A 182 -34.06 9.17 0.72
N GLU A 183 -33.98 10.09 -0.25
CA GLU A 183 -33.89 11.51 0.03
C GLU A 183 -35.09 11.86 0.93
N GLU A 184 -34.83 12.27 2.18
CA GLU A 184 -35.88 12.93 2.96
C GLU A 184 -36.24 14.20 2.17
N PRO A 185 -37.49 14.37 1.74
CA PRO A 185 -37.87 15.56 1.02
C PRO A 185 -37.60 16.75 1.94
N GLU A 186 -36.69 17.63 1.52
CA GLU A 186 -36.51 18.93 2.15
C GLU A 186 -37.90 19.57 2.27
N SER A 187 -38.34 19.72 3.51
CA SER A 187 -39.62 20.34 3.83
C SER A 187 -39.56 21.80 3.40
N ASP A 188 -40.17 22.10 2.26
CA ASP A 188 -41.01 23.29 2.06
C ASP A 188 -41.55 23.28 0.62
N THR A 189 -42.69 22.61 0.39
CA THR A 189 -43.83 23.18 -0.36
C THR A 189 -45.02 22.22 -0.42
N ALA A 190 -46.10 22.64 0.23
CA ALA A 190 -47.53 22.40 -0.03
C ALA A 190 -48.01 21.08 -0.68
N ALA A 191 -48.65 20.27 0.16
CA ALA A 191 -49.86 19.45 -0.09
C ALA A 191 -50.23 19.09 -1.54
N ALA A 192 -49.97 17.84 -1.91
CA ALA A 192 -50.76 17.09 -2.90
C ALA A 192 -51.01 15.67 -2.39
N GLU A 193 -52.20 15.15 -2.67
CA GLU A 193 -52.83 13.93 -2.12
C GLU A 193 -52.08 12.61 -2.40
N PRO A 194 -52.33 11.54 -1.60
CA PRO A 194 -51.60 10.28 -1.70
C PRO A 194 -52.20 9.38 -2.79
N THR A 195 -51.56 9.31 -3.96
CA THR A 195 -51.83 8.25 -4.94
C THR A 195 -50.76 7.17 -4.88
N SER A 196 -51.21 5.97 -4.45
CA SER A 196 -50.64 4.63 -4.65
C SER A 196 -49.14 4.44 -4.35
N ALA A 197 -48.89 3.77 -3.22
CA ALA A 197 -47.64 3.08 -2.91
C ALA A 197 -47.27 2.10 -4.04
N GLY A 198 -46.39 2.54 -4.94
CA GLY A 198 -45.55 1.67 -5.73
C GLY A 198 -44.23 1.53 -4.98
N GLU A 199 -44.01 0.38 -4.34
CA GLU A 199 -42.71 -0.02 -3.80
C GLU A 199 -41.74 -0.21 -4.97
N ASN A 200 -41.14 0.87 -5.46
CA ASN A 200 -39.91 0.74 -6.22
C ASN A 200 -38.83 0.28 -5.23
N PRO A 201 -38.14 -0.86 -5.45
CA PRO A 201 -37.03 -1.25 -4.60
C PRO A 201 -36.00 -0.11 -4.57
N PRO A 202 -35.33 0.14 -3.43
CA PRO A 202 -34.32 1.19 -3.34
C PRO A 202 -33.29 0.97 -4.44
N ALA A 203 -32.96 2.02 -5.20
CA ALA A 203 -32.04 1.83 -6.30
C ALA A 203 -30.66 1.50 -5.74
N THR A 204 -30.10 0.36 -6.16
CA THR A 204 -28.78 -0.10 -5.72
C THR A 204 -27.71 0.38 -6.69
N PHE A 205 -26.54 0.71 -6.17
CA PHE A 205 -25.35 1.03 -6.97
C PHE A 205 -24.12 0.36 -6.35
N SER A 206 -23.07 0.17 -7.14
CA SER A 206 -21.89 -0.60 -6.70
C SER A 206 -20.59 -0.02 -7.18
N LEU A 207 -19.50 -0.28 -6.46
CA LEU A 207 -18.14 -0.02 -6.93
C LEU A 207 -17.52 -1.29 -7.51
N GLU A 208 -17.26 -1.30 -8.80
CA GLU A 208 -16.53 -2.39 -9.44
C GLU A 208 -15.02 -2.22 -9.21
N ILE A 209 -14.36 -3.24 -8.68
CA ILE A 209 -12.89 -3.32 -8.64
C ILE A 209 -12.41 -4.07 -9.88
N THR A 210 -11.49 -3.47 -10.65
CA THR A 210 -10.96 -4.12 -11.84
C THR A 210 -10.11 -5.36 -11.47
N PRO A 211 -10.11 -6.41 -12.31
CA PRO A 211 -9.22 -7.56 -12.09
C PRO A 211 -7.75 -7.16 -11.94
N LEU A 212 -7.31 -6.12 -12.65
CA LEU A 212 -5.94 -5.63 -12.56
C LEU A 212 -5.65 -4.99 -11.19
N ASP A 213 -6.53 -4.13 -10.67
CA ASP A 213 -6.36 -3.54 -9.34
C ASP A 213 -6.37 -4.61 -8.24
N TYR A 214 -7.26 -5.60 -8.37
CA TYR A 214 -7.28 -6.75 -7.47
C TYR A 214 -5.97 -7.53 -7.48
N MET A 215 -5.46 -7.88 -8.66
CA MET A 215 -4.18 -8.59 -8.77
C MET A 215 -2.99 -7.77 -8.27
N LEU A 216 -2.98 -6.46 -8.52
CA LEU A 216 -1.91 -5.57 -8.04
C LEU A 216 -1.93 -5.44 -6.51
N GLY A 217 -3.12 -5.35 -5.90
CA GLY A 217 -3.29 -5.36 -4.44
C GLY A 217 -2.86 -6.68 -3.81
N ILE A 218 -3.19 -7.82 -4.43
CA ILE A 218 -2.63 -9.13 -4.01
C ILE A 218 -1.10 -9.15 -4.16
N GLY A 219 -0.57 -8.52 -5.21
CA GLY A 219 0.87 -8.38 -5.39
C GLY A 219 1.54 -7.70 -4.19
N ASP A 220 0.92 -6.65 -3.65
CA ASP A 220 1.40 -5.93 -2.46
C ASP A 220 1.21 -6.71 -1.15
N LEU A 221 0.07 -7.41 -1.01
CA LEU A 221 -0.17 -8.32 0.12
C LEU A 221 1.01 -9.24 0.40
N THR A 222 1.68 -9.74 -0.64
CA THR A 222 2.84 -10.63 -0.47
C THR A 222 3.99 -10.01 0.33
N GLY A 223 4.16 -8.69 0.25
CA GLY A 223 5.09 -7.93 1.07
C GLY A 223 4.69 -7.92 2.54
N GLU A 224 3.40 -7.73 2.82
CA GLU A 224 2.86 -7.75 4.19
C GLU A 224 2.91 -9.16 4.81
N LEU A 225 2.66 -10.21 4.02
CA LEU A 225 2.84 -11.61 4.45
C LEU A 225 4.30 -11.93 4.79
N MET A 226 5.23 -11.46 3.96
CA MET A 226 6.67 -11.60 4.26
C MET A 226 7.03 -10.85 5.54
N ARG A 227 6.52 -9.63 5.74
CA ARG A 227 6.74 -8.87 6.96
C ARG A 227 6.18 -9.59 8.19
N LYS A 228 4.98 -10.16 8.08
CA LYS A 228 4.37 -10.98 9.14
C LYS A 228 5.23 -12.20 9.47
N CYS A 229 5.77 -12.88 8.46
CA CYS A 229 6.69 -14.01 8.67
C CYS A 229 7.91 -13.61 9.49
N ILE A 230 8.59 -12.52 9.14
CA ILE A 230 9.80 -12.09 9.86
C ILE A 230 9.46 -11.66 11.29
N ASN A 231 8.32 -10.99 11.49
CA ASN A 231 7.85 -10.64 12.83
C ASN A 231 7.56 -11.89 13.68
N ALA A 232 6.93 -12.92 13.10
CA ALA A 232 6.65 -14.18 13.77
C ALA A 232 7.95 -14.89 14.22
N VAL A 233 8.97 -14.93 13.35
CA VAL A 233 10.30 -15.46 13.71
C VAL A 233 10.90 -14.69 14.89
N GLY A 234 10.84 -13.36 14.86
CA GLY A 234 11.35 -12.51 15.95
C GLY A 234 10.65 -12.72 17.29
N GLN A 235 9.40 -13.22 17.27
CA GLN A 235 8.61 -13.55 18.45
C GLN A 235 8.79 -15.00 18.93
N GLY A 236 9.62 -15.79 18.24
CA GLY A 236 9.83 -17.19 18.56
C GLY A 236 8.74 -18.14 18.06
N ASN A 237 7.82 -17.68 17.20
CA ASN A 237 6.86 -18.56 16.55
C ASN A 237 7.57 -19.34 15.42
N LEU A 238 7.72 -20.64 15.60
CA LEU A 238 8.44 -21.51 14.66
C LEU A 238 7.53 -22.19 13.62
N GLU A 239 6.20 -22.10 13.77
CA GLU A 239 5.25 -22.77 12.87
C GLU A 239 4.76 -21.83 11.76
N GLU A 240 4.35 -20.62 12.14
CA GLU A 240 3.80 -19.61 11.22
C GLU A 240 4.70 -19.27 10.02
N PRO A 241 6.04 -19.17 10.16
CA PRO A 241 6.92 -18.96 9.02
C PRO A 241 6.78 -20.03 7.91
N PHE A 242 6.60 -21.30 8.27
CA PHE A 242 6.44 -22.38 7.28
C PHE A 242 5.08 -22.33 6.58
N MET A 243 4.02 -21.98 7.32
CA MET A 243 2.69 -21.77 6.73
C MET A 243 2.70 -20.62 5.72
N LEU A 244 3.29 -19.48 6.10
CA LEU A 244 3.46 -18.32 5.21
C LEU A 244 4.34 -18.65 4.00
N CYS A 245 5.39 -19.45 4.20
CA CYS A 245 6.25 -19.91 3.11
C CYS A 245 5.48 -20.74 2.07
N SER A 246 4.66 -21.69 2.52
CA SER A 246 3.83 -22.50 1.62
C SER A 246 2.88 -21.61 0.83
N PHE A 247 2.17 -20.72 1.53
CA PHE A 247 1.20 -19.83 0.92
C PHE A 247 1.84 -18.89 -0.12
N LEU A 248 3.00 -18.28 0.19
CA LEU A 248 3.73 -17.42 -0.74
C LEU A 248 4.28 -18.19 -1.96
N ARG A 249 4.61 -19.48 -1.83
CA ARG A 249 4.99 -20.33 -2.97
C ARG A 249 3.81 -20.54 -3.91
N ASP A 250 2.63 -20.84 -3.36
CA ASP A 250 1.41 -21.04 -4.14
C ASP A 250 1.03 -19.75 -4.88
N MET A 251 1.09 -18.61 -4.19
CA MET A 251 0.89 -17.30 -4.82
C MET A 251 1.92 -17.05 -5.94
N TYR A 252 3.22 -17.24 -5.67
CA TYR A 252 4.26 -17.02 -6.68
C TYR A 252 4.06 -17.91 -7.91
N ALA A 253 3.74 -19.20 -7.72
CA ALA A 253 3.44 -20.11 -8.81
C ALA A 253 2.25 -19.62 -9.64
N ALA A 254 1.16 -19.18 -9.00
CA ALA A 254 0.00 -18.60 -9.68
C ALA A 254 0.37 -17.32 -10.46
N PHE A 255 1.15 -16.41 -9.86
CA PHE A 255 1.60 -15.19 -10.51
C PHE A 255 2.48 -15.44 -11.74
N LEU A 256 3.26 -16.53 -11.75
CA LEU A 256 4.04 -16.93 -12.92
C LEU A 256 3.18 -17.38 -14.10
N THR A 257 1.97 -17.90 -13.86
CA THR A 257 1.09 -18.36 -14.95
C THR A 257 0.59 -17.24 -15.86
N PHE A 258 0.58 -15.99 -15.37
CA PHE A 258 0.22 -14.83 -16.19
C PHE A 258 1.33 -14.45 -17.19
N GLY A 259 2.57 -14.88 -16.95
CA GLY A 259 3.70 -14.59 -17.84
C GLY A 259 3.89 -13.10 -18.13
N ASN A 260 4.20 -12.77 -19.38
CA ASN A 260 4.50 -11.40 -19.81
C ASN A 260 3.25 -10.59 -20.25
N THR A 261 2.05 -11.17 -20.20
CA THR A 261 0.83 -10.51 -20.72
C THR A 261 0.24 -9.50 -19.74
N ALA A 262 0.60 -9.57 -18.45
CA ALA A 262 0.02 -8.76 -17.39
C ALA A 262 0.59 -7.33 -17.26
N GLY A 263 1.49 -6.92 -18.18
CA GLY A 263 2.02 -5.56 -18.24
C GLY A 263 3.14 -5.26 -17.22
N ARG A 264 3.72 -4.07 -17.36
CA ARG A 264 4.95 -3.66 -16.63
C ARG A 264 4.79 -3.65 -15.12
N ASP A 265 3.65 -3.17 -14.62
CA ASP A 265 3.43 -3.06 -13.18
C ASP A 265 3.29 -4.43 -12.54
N MET A 266 2.59 -5.37 -13.19
CA MET A 266 2.54 -6.76 -12.73
C MET A 266 3.92 -7.40 -12.73
N SER A 267 4.71 -7.26 -13.81
CA SER A 267 6.08 -7.80 -13.85
C SER A 267 6.94 -7.28 -12.69
N ARG A 268 6.76 -6.02 -12.29
CA ARG A 268 7.45 -5.46 -11.11
C ARG A 268 6.97 -6.12 -9.82
N LYS A 269 5.66 -6.33 -9.65
CA LYS A 269 5.11 -7.04 -8.48
C LYS A 269 5.63 -8.48 -8.40
N VAL A 270 5.64 -9.22 -9.50
CA VAL A 270 6.18 -10.59 -9.55
C VAL A 270 7.65 -10.64 -9.16
N TRP A 271 8.45 -9.66 -9.61
CA TRP A 271 9.85 -9.55 -9.20
C TRP A 271 9.99 -9.30 -7.69
N THR A 272 9.19 -8.38 -7.13
CA THR A 272 9.18 -8.11 -5.68
C THR A 272 8.72 -9.32 -4.89
N LEU A 273 7.68 -10.02 -5.36
CA LEU A 273 7.20 -11.28 -4.78
C LEU A 273 8.30 -12.34 -4.73
N CYS A 274 9.08 -12.49 -5.80
CA CYS A 274 10.23 -13.39 -5.80
C CYS A 274 11.23 -13.04 -4.68
N GLN A 275 11.51 -11.74 -4.46
CA GLN A 275 12.37 -11.32 -3.36
C GLN A 275 11.76 -11.56 -1.98
N SER A 276 10.46 -11.30 -1.82
CA SER A 276 9.71 -11.57 -0.58
C SER A 276 9.73 -13.06 -0.25
N LEU A 277 9.47 -13.92 -1.23
CA LEU A 277 9.50 -15.37 -1.08
C LEU A 277 10.90 -15.85 -0.64
N ARG A 278 11.96 -15.38 -1.30
CA ARG A 278 13.35 -15.73 -0.91
C ARG A 278 13.65 -15.38 0.55
N LYS A 279 13.16 -14.25 1.05
CA LYS A 279 13.35 -13.87 2.47
C LYS A 279 12.66 -14.85 3.40
N VAL A 280 11.42 -15.23 3.09
CA VAL A 280 10.63 -16.19 3.88
C VAL A 280 11.24 -17.59 3.83
N GLU A 281 11.69 -18.05 2.66
CA GLU A 281 12.38 -19.33 2.51
C GLU A 281 13.69 -19.39 3.30
N ASN A 282 14.49 -18.31 3.26
CA ASN A 282 15.71 -18.21 4.05
C ASN A 282 15.43 -18.23 5.57
N ALA A 283 14.34 -17.61 6.00
CA ALA A 283 13.92 -17.66 7.40
C ALA A 283 13.55 -19.10 7.81
N CYS A 284 12.74 -19.79 7.00
CA CYS A 284 12.37 -21.20 7.23
C CYS A 284 13.60 -22.12 7.22
N TYR A 285 14.51 -21.93 6.28
CA TYR A 285 15.79 -22.65 6.23
C TYR A 285 16.59 -22.47 7.51
N THR A 286 16.74 -21.22 7.97
CA THR A 286 17.47 -20.90 9.20
C THR A 286 16.85 -21.55 10.43
N ILE A 287 15.52 -21.51 10.55
CA ILE A 287 14.79 -22.20 11.62
C ILE A 287 15.06 -23.70 11.56
N LYS A 288 15.00 -24.30 10.37
CA LYS A 288 15.17 -25.75 10.22
C LYS A 288 16.59 -26.21 10.56
N VAL A 289 17.61 -25.49 10.10
CA VAL A 289 19.02 -25.79 10.39
C VAL A 289 19.28 -25.67 11.88
N ARG A 290 19.00 -24.51 12.48
CA ARG A 290 19.25 -24.27 13.91
C ARG A 290 18.42 -25.18 14.82
N GLY A 291 17.17 -25.46 14.45
CA GLY A 291 16.30 -26.37 15.20
C GLY A 291 16.70 -27.85 15.08
N SER A 292 17.59 -28.20 14.15
CA SER A 292 18.11 -29.56 13.99
C SER A 292 19.54 -29.73 14.55
N GLU A 293 20.15 -28.66 15.06
CA GLU A 293 21.46 -28.71 15.72
C GLU A 293 21.30 -29.27 17.14
N ILE A 294 22.05 -30.32 17.48
CA ILE A 294 22.24 -30.77 18.87
C ILE A 294 23.52 -30.10 19.37
N PRO A 295 23.44 -29.19 20.37
CA PRO A 295 24.64 -28.54 20.88
C PRO A 295 25.60 -29.57 21.50
N SER A 296 26.79 -29.74 20.92
CA SER A 296 27.82 -30.66 21.44
C SER A 296 28.49 -30.16 22.72
N HIS A 297 28.40 -28.86 22.99
CA HIS A 297 28.88 -28.22 24.21
C HIS A 297 27.78 -27.31 24.73
N MET A 298 27.35 -27.50 25.99
CA MET A 298 26.46 -26.53 26.63
C MET A 298 27.30 -25.35 27.11
N LEU A 299 26.84 -24.12 26.86
CA LEU A 299 27.51 -22.91 27.34
C LEU A 299 27.70 -22.93 28.86
N ALA A 300 26.78 -23.53 29.60
CA ALA A 300 26.89 -23.72 31.06
C ALA A 300 28.12 -24.55 31.45
N ASP A 301 28.49 -25.57 30.67
CA ASP A 301 29.65 -26.41 30.93
C ASP A 301 30.95 -25.62 30.71
N MET A 302 30.98 -24.69 29.75
CA MET A 302 32.13 -23.82 29.49
C MET A 302 32.34 -22.74 30.56
N PHE A 303 31.29 -22.32 31.28
CA PHE A 303 31.41 -21.40 32.41
C PHE A 303 31.75 -22.11 33.72
N ASN A 304 31.43 -23.41 33.82
CA ASN A 304 31.74 -24.25 34.99
C ASN A 304 33.10 -24.94 34.90
N THR A 305 33.78 -24.89 33.75
CA THR A 305 35.18 -25.32 33.66
C THR A 305 36.05 -24.35 34.43
N VAL A 306 36.38 -24.73 35.67
CA VAL A 306 37.42 -24.09 36.48
C VAL A 306 38.73 -24.15 35.69
N TYR A 307 39.24 -23.00 35.28
CA TYR A 307 40.60 -22.94 34.72
C TYR A 307 41.57 -23.34 35.84
N PRO A 308 42.45 -24.34 35.64
CA PRO A 308 43.45 -24.67 36.65
C PRO A 308 44.31 -23.44 36.90
N GLU A 309 44.41 -23.03 38.16
CA GLU A 309 45.34 -22.00 38.59
C GLU A 309 46.73 -22.38 38.09
N LYS A 310 47.36 -21.49 37.31
CA LYS A 310 48.75 -21.65 36.93
C LYS A 310 49.56 -21.66 38.21
N GLU A 311 50.10 -22.82 38.58
CA GLU A 311 51.16 -22.90 39.59
C GLU A 311 52.27 -21.94 39.15
N SER A 312 52.46 -20.89 39.96
CA SER A 312 53.58 -19.97 39.83
C SER A 312 54.88 -20.78 39.95
N PRO A 313 55.84 -20.60 39.04
CA PRO A 313 57.11 -21.30 39.13
C PRO A 313 57.81 -20.85 40.42
N ASP A 314 58.09 -21.83 41.28
CA ASP A 314 58.81 -21.66 42.53
C ASP A 314 60.20 -21.10 42.21
N CYS A 315 60.50 -19.89 42.72
CA CYS A 315 61.84 -19.33 42.68
C CYS A 315 62.66 -20.00 43.79
N GLY A 316 63.33 -21.09 43.45
CA GLY A 316 64.36 -21.76 44.26
C GLY A 316 65.67 -21.89 43.51
#